data_AF-A0A8S3GNM6-F1
#
_entry.id   AF-A0A8S3GNM6-F1
#
_cell.length_a   1.000
_cell.length_b   1.000
_cell.length_c   1.000
_cell.angle_alpha   90.00
_cell.angle_beta   90.00
_cell.angle_gamma   90.00
#
_symmetry.space_group_name_H-M   'P 1'
#
loop_
_entity.id
_entity.type
_entity.pdbx_description
1 polymer ?
#
loop_
_entity_poly.entity_id
_entity_poly.type
_entity_poly.pdbx_seq_one_letter_code
_entity_poly.pdbx_strand_id
1 'polypeptide(L)' 'KSVQEFLPLLSRFARTIHAIPPTSASTERMFSISGWTLNNQRTNLLPSHLDDILVIQSGLRIETRNNDE' A
#
# COMPACT_ATOMS: atom_id res chain seq x y z
N LYS A 1 32.30 -0.28 -1.26
CA LYS A 1 31.55 -0.31 0.02
C LYS A 1 30.23 0.39 -0.20
N SER A 2 29.12 -0.29 0.03
CA SER A 2 27.81 0.35 -0.07
C SER A 2 27.66 1.39 1.05
N VAL A 3 26.89 2.46 0.82
CA VAL A 3 26.60 3.46 1.87
C VAL A 3 25.91 2.79 3.09
N GLN A 4 25.23 1.67 2.86
CA GLN A 4 24.62 0.85 3.91
C GLN A 4 25.66 0.17 4.81
N GLU A 5 26.80 -0.28 4.26
CA GLU A 5 27.91 -0.84 5.05
C GLU A 5 28.69 0.24 5.81
N PHE A 6 28.78 1.45 5.24
CA PHE A 6 29.51 2.56 5.85
C PHE A 6 28.72 3.23 6.97
N LEU A 7 27.39 3.31 6.84
CA LEU A 7 26.49 3.98 7.79
C LEU A 7 25.25 3.10 8.03
N PRO A 8 25.37 1.96 8.72
CA PRO A 8 24.29 0.98 8.84
C PRO A 8 23.07 1.52 9.60
N LEU A 9 23.30 2.33 10.64
CA LEU A 9 22.21 2.92 11.43
C LEU A 9 21.50 4.05 10.67
N LEU A 10 22.27 4.96 10.04
CA LEU A 10 21.70 6.07 9.29
C LEU A 10 20.96 5.58 8.04
N SER A 11 21.52 4.62 7.31
CA SER A 11 20.87 4.06 6.13
C SER A 11 19.59 3.31 6.47
N ARG A 12 19.52 2.62 7.63
CA ARG A 12 18.28 2.05 8.14
C ARG A 12 17.25 3.13 8.44
N PHE A 13 17.65 4.18 9.14
CA PHE A 13 16.75 5.28 9.51
C PHE A 13 16.25 6.07 8.31
N ALA A 14 17.13 6.39 7.35
CA ALA A 14 16.79 7.07 6.12
C ALA A 14 15.76 6.28 5.30
N ARG A 15 15.92 4.95 5.21
CA ARG A 15 14.91 4.08 4.55
C ARG A 15 13.54 4.17 5.21
N THR A 16 13.49 4.18 6.54
CA THR A 16 12.22 4.32 7.26
C THR A 16 11.56 5.66 6.98
N ILE A 17 12.32 6.77 6.99
CA ILE A 17 11.77 8.10 6.68
C ILE A 17 11.28 8.18 5.23
N HIS A 18 12.10 7.73 4.28
CA HIS A 18 11.77 7.81 2.86
C HIS A 18 10.68 6.82 2.42
N ALA A 19 10.40 5.78 3.21
CA ALA A 19 9.26 4.90 2.98
C ALA A 19 7.93 5.56 3.36
N ILE A 20 7.93 6.65 4.12
CA ILE A 20 6.71 7.40 4.44
C ILE A 20 6.29 8.17 3.18
N PRO A 21 5.13 7.87 2.58
CA PRO A 21 4.66 8.62 1.43
C PRO A 21 4.39 10.07 1.87
N PRO A 22 4.82 11.08 1.09
CA PRO A 22 4.61 12.48 1.44
C PRO A 22 3.15 12.93 1.31
N THR A 23 2.26 12.07 0.80
CA THR A 23 0.87 12.40 0.52
C THR A 23 -0.06 11.21 0.82
N SER A 24 -1.31 11.53 1.18
CA SER A 24 -2.42 10.58 1.32
C SER A 24 -3.09 10.22 -0.02
N ALA A 25 -2.67 10.80 -1.15
CA ALA A 25 -3.35 10.63 -2.43
C ALA A 25 -3.41 9.16 -2.90
N SER A 26 -2.42 8.35 -2.53
CA SER A 26 -2.40 6.92 -2.86
C SER A 26 -3.50 6.15 -2.13
N THR A 27 -3.73 6.42 -0.85
CA THR A 27 -4.79 5.78 -0.07
C THR A 27 -6.15 6.34 -0.44
N GLU A 28 -6.27 7.64 -0.67
CA GLU A 28 -7.50 8.29 -1.17
C GLU A 28 -7.95 7.75 -2.52
N ARG A 29 -7.02 7.45 -3.43
CA ARG A 29 -7.35 6.81 -4.72
C ARG A 29 -7.93 5.41 -4.51
N MET A 30 -7.38 4.64 -3.58
CA MET A 30 -7.87 3.30 -3.24
C MET A 30 -9.26 3.37 -2.59
N PHE A 31 -9.49 4.32 -1.68
CA PHE A 31 -10.80 4.59 -1.09
C PHE A 31 -11.82 5.11 -2.09
N SER A 32 -11.40 5.90 -3.07
CA SER A 32 -12.28 6.35 -4.15
C SER A 32 -12.74 5.18 -5.00
N ILE A 33 -11.85 4.26 -5.37
CA ILE A 33 -12.20 3.05 -6.13
C ILE A 33 -13.11 2.12 -5.31
N SER A 34 -12.81 1.91 -4.02
CA SER A 34 -13.64 1.07 -3.17
C SER A 34 -14.99 1.70 -2.80
N GLY A 35 -15.06 3.04 -2.74
CA GLY A 35 -16.32 3.78 -2.57
C GLY A 35 -17.34 3.50 -3.68
N TRP A 36 -16.87 3.20 -4.90
CA TRP A 36 -17.75 2.77 -6.00
C TRP A 36 -18.27 1.35 -5.80
N THR A 37 -17.50 0.49 -5.13
CA THR A 37 -17.95 -0.86 -4.73
C THR A 37 -18.97 -0.77 -3.60
N LEU A 38 -18.82 0.22 -2.71
CA LEU A 38 -19.67 0.43 -1.54
C LEU A 38 -21.04 1.06 -1.87
N ASN A 39 -21.10 1.94 -2.88
CA ASN A 39 -22.30 2.75 -3.15
C ASN A 39 -23.17 2.33 -4.35
N ASN A 40 -22.76 1.36 -5.18
CA ASN A 40 -23.44 1.13 -6.46
C ASN A 40 -24.26 -0.16 -6.56
N GLN A 41 -25.20 -0.34 -5.62
CA GLN A 41 -26.23 -1.40 -5.54
C GLN A 41 -25.82 -2.65 -4.74
N ARG A 42 -26.57 -2.90 -3.65
CA ARG A 42 -26.79 -4.21 -2.98
C ARG A 42 -25.57 -5.15 -2.89
N THR A 43 -24.37 -4.65 -2.62
CA THR A 43 -23.31 -5.54 -2.16
C THR A 43 -23.66 -5.92 -0.73
N ASN A 44 -24.06 -7.18 -0.49
CA ASN A 44 -24.30 -7.73 0.85
C ASN A 44 -22.97 -7.95 1.60
N LEU A 45 -22.00 -7.06 1.36
CA LEU A 45 -20.64 -7.14 1.85
C LEU A 45 -20.59 -6.39 3.17
N LEU A 46 -20.33 -7.14 4.24
CA LEU A 46 -19.99 -6.55 5.52
C LEU A 46 -18.70 -5.72 5.38
N PRO A 47 -18.57 -4.55 6.05
CA PRO A 47 -17.36 -3.73 6.01
C PRO A 47 -16.06 -4.49 6.27
N SER A 48 -16.07 -5.52 7.12
CA SER A 48 -14.89 -6.37 7.38
C SER A 48 -14.39 -7.09 6.12
N HIS A 49 -15.30 -7.54 5.24
CA HIS A 49 -14.91 -8.19 3.99
C HIS A 49 -14.32 -7.20 2.99
N LEU A 50 -14.66 -5.91 3.09
CA LEU A 50 -14.03 -4.86 2.29
C LEU A 50 -12.57 -4.70 2.71
N ASP A 51 -12.29 -4.65 4.01
CA ASP A 51 -10.93 -4.55 4.53
C ASP A 51 -10.06 -5.72 4.06
N ASP A 52 -10.60 -6.94 4.10
CA ASP A 52 -9.90 -8.13 3.58
C ASP A 52 -9.59 -7.99 2.08
N ILE A 53 -10.55 -7.54 1.27
CA ILE A 53 -10.35 -7.32 -0.17
C ILE A 53 -9.29 -6.26 -0.43
N LEU A 54 -9.30 -5.16 0.33
CA LEU A 54 -8.33 -4.08 0.22
C LEU A 54 -6.92 -4.57 0.56
N VAL A 55 -6.78 -5.35 1.63
CA VAL A 55 -5.50 -5.94 2.05
C VAL A 55 -5.00 -6.92 0.98
N ILE A 56 -5.82 -7.85 0.51
CA ILE A 56 -5.46 -8.82 -0.52
C ILE A 56 -5.04 -8.12 -1.83
N GLN A 57 -5.83 -7.14 -2.28
CA GLN A 57 -5.53 -6.39 -3.50
C GLN A 57 -4.21 -5.62 -3.37
N SER A 58 -3.91 -5.05 -2.20
CA SER A 58 -2.65 -4.35 -1.96
C SER A 58 -1.45 -5.30 -2.00
N GLY A 59 -1.57 -6.49 -1.42
CA GLY A 59 -0.52 -7.52 -1.44
C GLY A 59 -0.23 -8.03 -2.84
N LEU A 60 -1.27 -8.38 -3.61
CA LEU A 60 -1.12 -8.85 -4.99
C LEU A 60 -0.43 -7.81 -5.89
N ARG A 61 -0.71 -6.51 -5.70
CA ARG A 61 -0.04 -5.43 -6.45
C ARG A 61 1.46 -5.31 -6.13
N ILE A 62 1.84 -5.58 -4.89
CA ILE A 62 3.26 -5.58 -4.49
C ILE A 62 3.98 -6.77 -5.13
N GLU A 63 3.37 -7.96 -5.11
CA GLU A 63 3.94 -9.15 -5.73
C GLU A 63 4.12 -9.01 -7.24
N THR A 64 3.11 -8.52 -7.98
CA THR A 64 3.25 -8.30 -9.43
C THR A 64 4.37 -7.34 -9.76
N ARG A 65 4.52 -6.27 -8.97
CA ARG A 65 5.58 -5.27 -9.19
C ARG A 65 6.98 -5.82 -8.95
N ASN A 66 7.14 -6.76 -8.03
CA ASN A 66 8.41 -7.42 -7.75
C ASN A 66 8.78 -8.48 -8.81
N ASN A 67 7.81 -8.99 -9.58
CA ASN A 67 8.05 -9.97 -10.64
C ASN A 67 8.40 -9.32 -12.00
N ASP A 68 8.10 -8.02 -12.15
CA ASP A 68 8.39 -7.23 -13.36
C ASP A 68 9.74 -6.46 -13.27
N GLU A 69 10.42 -6.48 -12.12
CA GLU A 69 11.78 -5.95 -11.87
C GLU A 69 12.83 -7.07 -11.88
#